data_AF-A0A0B7NI04-F1
#
_entry.id   AF-A0A0B7NI04-F1
#
_cell.length_a   1.000
_cell.length_b   1.000
_cell.length_c   1.000
_cell.angle_alpha   90.00
_cell.angle_beta   90.00
_cell.angle_gamma   90.00
#
_symmetry.space_group_name_H-M   'P 1'
#
loop_
_entity.id
_entity.type
_entity.pdbx_description
1 polymer ?
#
loop_
_entity_poly.entity_id
_entity_poly.type
_entity_poly.pdbx_seq_one_letter_code
_entity_poly.pdbx_strand_id
1 'polypeptide(L)'
;MAIHYKMQKKRNEEEEDEIGLLDYDHNKDMIAMQASEQRSPVPITVKRDGNKRYCQKCRLEKFDRTHHCRQCKKCVLKMDQQLCKNRSTIEYYEKTNYRMGGASSRDIMRSKYFNPWDIGTRKNIEQVLGKGSLWQKLLPIGKTLGDGSSFPINSYAYDTLATDDTIEF
;
A
#
# COMPACT_ATOMS: atom_id res chain seq x y z
N MET A 1 8.30 -45.42 -35.55
CA MET A 1 7.02 -44.88 -35.04
C MET A 1 7.01 -44.67 -33.52
N ALA A 2 7.59 -45.56 -32.70
CA ALA A 2 7.55 -45.42 -31.23
C ALA A 2 8.32 -44.23 -30.63
N ILE A 3 9.41 -43.77 -31.26
CA ILE A 3 10.24 -42.66 -30.76
C ILE A 3 9.50 -41.32 -30.90
N HIS A 4 8.86 -41.08 -32.04
CA HIS A 4 8.08 -39.86 -32.27
C HIS A 4 6.94 -39.70 -31.27
N TYR A 5 6.26 -40.81 -30.93
CA TYR A 5 5.21 -40.84 -29.93
C TYR A 5 5.73 -40.49 -28.51
N LYS A 6 6.89 -41.02 -28.12
CA LYS A 6 7.51 -40.67 -26.82
C LYS A 6 7.91 -39.20 -26.74
N MET A 7 8.39 -38.60 -27.83
CA MET A 7 8.74 -37.18 -27.88
C MET A 7 7.52 -36.25 -27.88
N GLN A 8 6.38 -36.71 -28.41
CA GLN A 8 5.11 -35.99 -28.32
C GLN A 8 4.56 -36.04 -26.90
N LYS A 9 4.59 -37.21 -26.24
CA LYS A 9 4.10 -37.36 -24.87
C LYS A 9 4.87 -36.49 -23.88
N LYS A 10 6.21 -36.43 -24.00
CA LYS A 10 7.08 -35.62 -23.13
C LYS A 10 6.86 -34.11 -23.30
N ARG A 11 6.60 -33.64 -24.52
CA ARG A 11 6.25 -32.23 -24.77
C ARG A 11 4.90 -31.86 -24.19
N ASN A 12 3.90 -32.73 -24.34
CA ASN A 12 2.58 -32.48 -23.77
C ASN A 12 2.63 -32.43 -22.24
N GLU A 13 3.44 -33.30 -21.60
CA GLU A 13 3.66 -33.28 -20.15
C GLU A 13 4.36 -31.98 -19.69
N GLU A 14 5.38 -31.50 -20.41
CA GLU A 14 6.07 -30.24 -20.11
C GLU A 14 5.17 -28.99 -20.33
N GLU A 15 4.27 -29.05 -21.32
CA GLU A 15 3.32 -27.97 -21.63
C GLU A 15 2.18 -27.92 -20.60
N GLU A 16 1.71 -29.07 -20.10
CA GLU A 16 0.74 -29.16 -18.98
C GLU A 16 1.33 -28.63 -17.67
N ASP A 17 2.61 -28.89 -17.39
CA ASP A 17 3.32 -28.35 -16.22
C ASP A 17 3.53 -26.83 -16.31
N GLU A 18 3.86 -26.30 -17.49
CA GLU A 18 3.96 -24.84 -17.71
C GLU A 18 2.61 -24.13 -17.56
N ILE A 19 1.53 -24.70 -18.10
CA ILE A 19 0.17 -24.16 -17.93
C ILE A 19 -0.23 -24.18 -16.45
N GLY A 20 0.09 -25.26 -15.73
CA GLY A 20 -0.15 -25.36 -14.28
C GLY A 20 0.63 -24.33 -13.45
N LEU A 21 1.87 -24.00 -13.84
CA LEU A 21 2.66 -22.94 -13.19
C LEU A 21 2.10 -21.55 -13.47
N LEU A 22 1.72 -21.26 -14.71
CA LEU A 22 1.14 -19.98 -15.11
C LEU A 22 -0.21 -19.73 -14.42
N ASP A 23 -1.05 -20.77 -14.29
CA ASP A 23 -2.32 -20.70 -13.58
C ASP A 23 -2.13 -20.46 -12.07
N TYR A 24 -1.09 -21.04 -11.47
CA TYR A 24 -0.75 -20.82 -10.06
C TYR A 24 -0.31 -19.37 -9.79
N ASP A 25 0.57 -18.81 -10.63
CA ASP A 25 1.02 -17.43 -10.49
C ASP A 25 -0.12 -16.42 -10.74
N HIS A 26 -0.99 -16.67 -11.73
CA HIS A 26 -2.15 -15.82 -11.99
C HIS A 26 -3.17 -15.84 -10.85
N ASN A 27 -3.43 -17.02 -10.27
CA ASN A 27 -4.32 -17.18 -9.14
C ASN A 27 -3.73 -16.54 -7.87
N LYS A 28 -2.41 -16.65 -7.64
CA LYS A 28 -1.71 -15.98 -6.55
C LYS A 28 -1.83 -14.46 -6.64
N ASP A 29 -1.71 -13.88 -7.84
CA ASP A 29 -1.89 -12.45 -8.06
C ASP A 29 -3.35 -12.01 -7.83
N MET A 30 -4.33 -12.80 -8.27
CA MET A 30 -5.76 -12.56 -8.00
C MET A 30 -6.10 -12.66 -6.51
N ILE A 31 -5.56 -13.66 -5.80
CA ILE A 31 -5.72 -13.84 -4.35
C ILE A 31 -5.03 -12.72 -3.58
N ALA A 32 -3.83 -12.27 -3.99
CA ALA A 32 -3.14 -11.14 -3.39
C ALA A 32 -3.91 -9.82 -3.59
N MET A 33 -4.53 -9.63 -4.75
CA MET A 33 -5.41 -8.49 -5.02
C MET A 33 -6.67 -8.54 -4.15
N GLN A 34 -7.32 -9.69 -4.02
CA GLN A 34 -8.52 -9.86 -3.19
C GLN A 34 -8.22 -9.75 -1.68
N ALA A 35 -7.05 -10.20 -1.22
CA ALA A 35 -6.60 -10.06 0.16
C ALA A 35 -6.32 -8.59 0.56
N SER A 36 -5.94 -7.74 -0.41
CA SER A 36 -5.73 -6.31 -0.19
C SER A 36 -7.03 -5.52 -0.04
N GLU A 37 -8.16 -6.08 -0.49
CA GLU A 37 -9.46 -5.39 -0.57
C GLU A 37 -10.37 -5.64 0.64
N GLN A 38 -10.02 -6.59 1.53
CA GLN A 38 -10.84 -7.01 2.69
C GLN A 38 -10.29 -6.65 4.08
N ARG A 39 -9.27 -5.80 4.21
CA ARG A 39 -8.90 -5.22 5.52
C ARG A 39 -9.74 -3.96 5.81
N SER A 40 -10.76 -4.13 6.64
CA SER A 40 -11.59 -3.09 7.28
C SER A 40 -10.75 -1.93 7.89
N PRO A 41 -11.28 -0.68 7.93
CA PRO A 41 -10.57 0.59 7.71
C PRO A 41 -10.02 1.19 9.00
N VAL A 42 -9.30 0.40 9.79
CA VAL A 42 -8.59 0.95 10.94
C VAL A 42 -7.38 1.76 10.47
N PRO A 43 -7.23 3.01 10.93
CA PRO A 43 -6.11 3.84 10.53
C PRO A 43 -4.80 3.17 10.94
N ILE A 44 -3.94 2.95 9.95
CA ILE A 44 -2.63 2.29 10.11
C ILE A 44 -1.70 3.20 10.92
N THR A 45 -1.83 4.51 10.74
CA THR A 45 -1.01 5.49 11.43
C THR A 45 -1.52 5.71 12.85
N VAL A 46 -0.70 5.34 13.84
CA VAL A 46 -1.04 5.44 15.26
C VAL A 46 -0.11 6.41 16.00
N LYS A 47 -0.48 6.74 17.24
CA LYS A 47 0.43 7.37 18.20
C LYS A 47 1.45 6.33 18.71
N ARG A 48 2.44 6.79 19.49
CA ARG A 48 3.48 5.93 20.09
C ARG A 48 2.92 4.91 21.09
N ASP A 49 1.79 5.22 21.71
CA ASP A 49 1.05 4.37 22.64
C ASP A 49 0.11 3.38 21.91
N GLY A 50 0.12 3.38 20.57
CA GLY A 50 -0.74 2.53 19.75
C GLY A 50 -2.18 3.04 19.62
N ASN A 51 -2.53 4.10 20.36
CA ASN A 51 -3.85 4.68 20.32
C ASN A 51 -4.09 5.42 19.01
N LYS A 52 -5.36 5.48 18.61
CA LYS A 52 -5.81 6.24 17.44
C LYS A 52 -5.40 7.71 17.54
N ARG A 53 -5.14 8.32 16.40
CA ARG A 53 -4.81 9.75 16.32
C ARG A 53 -6.09 10.56 16.49
N TYR A 54 -6.07 11.52 17.41
CA TYR A 54 -7.22 12.39 17.69
C TYR A 54 -6.84 13.86 17.54
N CYS A 55 -7.77 14.69 17.08
CA CYS A 55 -7.60 16.14 16.98
C CYS A 55 -8.38 16.84 18.09
N GLN A 56 -7.69 17.37 19.10
CA GLN A 56 -8.34 18.09 20.22
C GLN A 56 -9.07 19.36 19.78
N LYS A 57 -8.57 20.05 18.74
CA LYS A 57 -9.14 21.31 18.26
C LYS A 57 -10.44 21.12 17.49
N CYS A 58 -10.50 20.07 16.66
CA CYS A 58 -11.69 19.76 15.87
C CYS A 58 -12.62 18.76 16.57
N ARG A 59 -12.15 18.10 17.64
CA ARG A 59 -12.83 17.02 18.36
C ARG A 59 -13.22 15.83 17.47
N LEU A 60 -12.30 15.41 16.60
CA LEU A 60 -12.48 14.33 15.63
C LEU A 60 -11.37 13.29 15.76
N GLU A 61 -11.68 12.01 15.48
CA GLU A 61 -10.65 11.04 15.12
C GLU A 61 -10.00 11.47 13.80
N LYS A 62 -8.67 11.38 13.71
CA LYS A 62 -7.92 11.69 12.49
C LYS A 62 -7.84 10.42 11.65
N PHE A 63 -8.34 10.49 10.41
CA PHE A 63 -8.06 9.47 9.40
C PHE A 63 -6.57 9.40 9.08
N ASP A 64 -6.19 8.34 8.36
CA ASP A 64 -4.83 8.21 7.88
C ASP A 64 -4.41 9.41 7.05
N ARG A 65 -3.14 9.79 7.20
CA ARG A 65 -2.55 10.96 6.55
C ARG A 65 -3.26 12.29 6.84
N THR A 66 -4.17 12.37 7.81
CA THR A 66 -4.79 13.66 8.18
C THR A 66 -3.92 14.43 9.16
N HIS A 67 -3.88 15.75 9.00
CA HIS A 67 -3.30 16.68 9.97
C HIS A 67 -4.25 17.86 10.24
N HIS A 68 -4.08 18.52 11.39
CA HIS A 68 -4.81 19.75 11.67
C HIS A 68 -4.00 20.92 11.16
N CYS A 69 -4.51 21.63 10.17
CA CYS A 69 -3.87 22.84 9.67
C CYS A 69 -4.27 24.03 10.57
N ARG A 70 -3.29 24.68 11.20
CA ARG A 70 -3.53 25.84 12.07
C ARG A 70 -4.10 27.03 11.29
N GLN A 71 -3.65 27.23 10.05
CA GLN A 71 -4.08 28.35 9.19
C GLN A 71 -5.53 28.13 8.73
N CYS A 72 -5.84 26.94 8.21
CA CYS A 72 -7.19 26.60 7.76
C CYS A 72 -8.18 26.32 8.90
N LYS A 73 -7.69 26.18 10.14
CA LYS A 73 -8.46 25.82 11.35
C LYS A 73 -9.27 24.54 11.23
N LYS A 74 -8.90 23.65 10.30
CA LYS A 74 -9.60 22.39 10.01
C LYS A 74 -8.61 21.23 9.84
N CYS A 75 -9.09 20.02 10.07
CA CYS A 75 -8.37 18.81 9.67
C CYS A 75 -8.39 18.68 8.15
N VAL A 76 -7.21 18.51 7.56
CA VAL A 76 -7.03 18.36 6.12
C VAL A 76 -6.17 17.13 5.85
N LEU A 77 -6.46 16.47 4.74
CA LEU A 77 -5.63 15.39 4.23
C LEU A 77 -4.26 15.96 3.84
N LYS A 78 -3.21 15.24 4.19
CA LYS A 78 -1.86 15.58 3.82
C LYS A 78 -1.64 15.11 2.39
N MET A 79 -1.72 16.05 1.47
CA MET A 79 -1.30 15.81 0.09
C MET A 79 0.22 15.73 0.07
N ASP A 80 0.72 14.77 -0.69
CA ASP A 80 2.10 14.36 -0.75
C ASP A 80 2.93 15.33 -1.60
N GLN A 81 4.07 15.73 -1.04
CA GLN A 81 5.03 16.62 -1.72
C GLN A 81 6.01 15.82 -2.58
N GLN A 82 6.16 14.51 -2.32
CA GLN A 82 6.95 13.57 -3.12
C GLN A 82 6.03 12.58 -3.82
N LEU A 83 5.47 12.99 -4.95
CA LEU A 83 4.52 12.22 -5.76
C LEU A 83 5.02 10.79 -6.08
N CYS A 84 6.32 10.61 -6.29
CA CYS A 84 6.87 9.30 -6.63
C CYS A 84 6.86 8.30 -5.49
N LYS A 85 6.80 8.77 -4.23
CA LYS A 85 6.90 7.91 -3.05
C LYS A 85 5.67 8.00 -2.16
N ASN A 86 4.63 8.75 -2.55
CA ASN A 86 3.47 9.03 -1.70
C ASN A 86 3.89 9.45 -0.29
N ARG A 87 4.89 10.33 -0.19
CA ARG A 87 5.47 10.76 1.07
C ARG A 87 5.38 12.26 1.21
N SER A 88 4.95 12.72 2.37
CA SER A 88 5.02 14.13 2.73
C SER A 88 6.39 14.52 3.28
N THR A 89 6.77 15.79 3.19
CA THR A 89 8.05 16.27 3.75
C THR A 89 8.18 16.01 5.26
N ILE A 90 7.08 16.06 6.00
CA ILE A 90 7.09 15.68 7.42
C ILE A 90 7.46 14.20 7.60
N GLU A 91 6.94 13.27 6.78
CA GLU A 91 7.32 11.84 6.82
C GLU A 91 8.73 11.56 6.26
N TYR A 92 9.32 12.52 5.55
CA TYR A 92 10.70 12.42 5.11
C TYR A 92 11.67 12.70 6.26
N TYR A 93 11.37 13.69 7.10
CA TYR A 93 12.21 14.07 8.23
C TYR A 93 11.86 13.33 9.53
N GLU A 94 10.59 12.99 9.76
CA GLU A 94 10.12 12.36 10.99
C GLU A 94 9.85 10.86 10.82
N LYS A 95 10.07 10.10 11.90
CA LYS A 95 9.68 8.68 11.99
C LYS A 95 8.17 8.59 12.25
N THR A 96 7.47 7.79 11.45
CA THR A 96 6.04 7.50 11.63
C THR A 96 5.86 6.19 12.39
N ASN A 97 4.80 6.08 13.19
CA ASN A 97 4.43 4.84 13.85
C ASN A 97 3.26 4.20 13.09
N TYR A 98 3.44 2.94 12.74
CA TYR A 98 2.45 2.13 12.06
C TYR A 98 2.03 1.01 13.01
N ARG A 99 0.72 0.81 13.12
CA ARG A 99 0.19 -0.41 13.73
C ARG A 99 0.56 -1.57 12.84
N MET A 100 1.01 -2.68 13.43
CA MET A 100 1.28 -3.93 12.74
C MET A 100 0.27 -4.99 13.16
N GLY A 101 0.08 -6.00 12.31
CA GLY A 101 -0.88 -7.07 12.55
C GLY A 101 -2.35 -6.59 12.48
N GLY A 102 -3.29 -7.53 12.44
CA GLY A 102 -4.72 -7.23 12.39
C GLY A 102 -5.21 -6.47 13.63
N ALA A 103 -6.53 -6.25 13.73
CA ALA A 103 -7.16 -5.48 14.81
C ALA A 103 -6.80 -5.92 16.26
N SER A 104 -6.26 -7.13 16.43
CA SER A 104 -5.88 -7.72 17.72
C SER A 104 -4.40 -7.52 18.12
N SER A 105 -3.50 -7.13 17.21
CA SER A 105 -2.09 -6.92 17.56
C SER A 105 -1.86 -5.50 18.13
N ARG A 106 -0.99 -5.42 19.14
CA ARG A 106 -0.53 -4.17 19.77
C ARG A 106 0.85 -3.74 19.26
N ASP A 107 1.38 -4.43 18.26
CA ASP A 107 2.74 -4.20 17.79
C ASP A 107 2.80 -2.90 16.98
N ILE A 108 3.76 -2.05 17.30
CA ILE A 108 3.92 -0.73 16.70
C ILE A 108 5.29 -0.66 16.07
N MET A 109 5.34 -0.58 14.73
CA MET A 109 6.58 -0.40 14.03
C MET A 109 6.84 1.10 13.81
N ARG A 110 8.01 1.56 14.23
CA ARG A 110 8.43 2.94 14.03
C ARG A 110 9.53 3.02 13.00
N SER A 111 9.23 3.56 11.82
CA SER A 111 10.18 3.59 10.71
C SER A 111 10.24 4.95 10.02
N LYS A 112 11.44 5.28 9.53
CA LYS A 112 11.70 6.42 8.64
C LYS A 112 11.72 5.98 7.19
N TYR A 113 12.32 4.82 6.91
CA TYR A 113 12.61 4.39 5.55
C TYR A 113 11.45 3.65 4.90
N PHE A 114 10.63 2.98 5.71
CA PHE A 114 9.47 2.25 5.23
C PHE A 114 8.25 3.16 5.08
N ASN A 115 7.59 3.06 3.92
CA ASN A 115 6.35 3.77 3.62
C ASN A 115 5.30 2.79 3.05
N PRO A 116 4.28 2.38 3.83
CA PRO A 116 3.27 1.44 3.35
C PRO A 116 2.39 2.00 2.23
N TRP A 117 2.34 3.34 2.09
CA TRP A 117 1.60 4.03 1.04
C TRP A 117 2.35 4.10 -0.30
N ASP A 118 3.60 3.62 -0.34
CA ASP A 118 4.39 3.53 -1.57
C ASP A 118 4.03 2.24 -2.32
N ILE A 119 3.19 2.37 -3.35
CA ILE A 119 2.80 1.27 -4.24
C ILE A 119 3.56 1.32 -5.58
N GLY A 120 4.65 2.08 -5.63
CA GLY A 120 5.50 2.29 -6.80
C GLY A 120 5.21 3.60 -7.54
N THR A 121 6.27 4.18 -8.12
CA THR A 121 6.29 5.53 -8.71
C THR A 121 5.11 5.83 -9.64
N ARG A 122 4.79 4.93 -10.57
CA ARG A 122 3.72 5.17 -11.55
C ARG A 122 2.34 5.21 -10.89
N LYS A 123 2.07 4.25 -10.01
CA LYS A 123 0.79 4.12 -9.32
C LYS A 123 0.61 5.24 -8.28
N ASN A 124 1.67 5.64 -7.59
CA ASN A 124 1.66 6.79 -6.68
C ASN A 124 1.28 8.08 -7.44
N ILE A 125 1.93 8.35 -8.58
CA ILE A 125 1.60 9.51 -9.42
C ILE A 125 0.15 9.46 -9.92
N GLU A 126 -0.35 8.27 -10.30
CA GLU A 126 -1.74 8.10 -10.75
C GLU A 126 -2.78 8.36 -9.64
N GLN A 127 -2.45 8.10 -8.37
CA GLN A 127 -3.35 8.43 -7.26
C GLN A 127 -3.59 9.93 -7.14
N VAL A 128 -2.53 10.72 -7.34
CA VAL A 128 -2.56 12.17 -7.10
C VAL A 128 -2.96 12.95 -8.35
N LEU A 129 -2.44 12.58 -9.52
CA LEU A 129 -2.68 13.30 -10.78
C LEU A 129 -3.80 12.67 -11.62
N GLY A 130 -4.28 11.49 -11.23
CA GLY A 130 -5.31 10.74 -11.94
C GLY A 130 -4.75 9.81 -13.02
N LYS A 131 -5.63 8.93 -13.51
CA LYS A 131 -5.36 8.06 -14.67
C LYS A 131 -5.45 8.89 -15.94
N GLY A 132 -4.33 9.02 -16.66
CA GLY A 132 -4.25 9.79 -17.89
C GLY A 132 -2.84 9.78 -18.49
N SER A 133 -2.74 10.26 -19.73
CA SER A 133 -1.46 10.44 -20.42
C SER A 133 -0.56 11.42 -19.66
N LEU A 134 0.76 11.30 -19.80
CA LEU A 134 1.73 12.16 -19.09
C LEU A 134 1.45 13.66 -19.29
N TRP A 135 0.96 14.05 -20.46
CA TRP A 135 0.54 15.41 -20.78
C TRP A 135 -0.65 15.92 -19.97
N GLN A 136 -1.65 15.07 -19.68
CA GLN A 136 -2.79 15.46 -18.84
C GLN A 136 -2.37 15.67 -17.38
N LYS A 137 -1.28 15.01 -16.95
CA LYS A 137 -0.69 15.16 -15.62
C LYS A 137 0.03 16.50 -15.41
N LEU A 138 0.35 17.23 -16.49
CA LEU A 138 0.93 18.58 -16.44
C LEU A 138 -0.12 19.67 -16.28
N LEU A 139 -1.40 19.36 -16.53
CA LEU A 139 -2.50 20.30 -16.40
C LEU A 139 -3.26 20.06 -15.09
N PRO A 140 -3.65 21.11 -14.35
CA PRO A 140 -4.39 21.00 -13.09
C PRO A 140 -5.87 20.67 -13.33
N ILE A 141 -6.14 19.64 -14.13
CA ILE A 141 -7.48 19.19 -14.56
C ILE A 141 -7.71 17.71 -14.16
N GLY A 142 -6.70 17.05 -13.59
CA GLY A 142 -6.77 15.66 -13.16
C GLY A 142 -7.79 15.44 -12.04
N LYS A 143 -8.63 14.40 -12.19
CA LYS A 143 -9.44 13.86 -11.08
C LYS A 143 -8.58 12.90 -10.27
N THR A 144 -8.39 13.20 -8.99
CA THR A 144 -7.71 12.30 -8.05
C THR A 144 -8.49 10.99 -7.90
N LEU A 145 -7.78 9.88 -7.71
CA LEU A 145 -8.41 8.60 -7.39
C LEU A 145 -8.60 8.48 -5.87
N GLY A 146 -9.78 8.05 -5.45
CA GLY A 146 -10.11 7.81 -4.04
C GLY A 146 -10.95 8.91 -3.40
N ASP A 147 -11.52 8.58 -2.25
CA ASP A 147 -12.35 9.46 -1.41
C ASP A 147 -11.52 10.26 -0.39
N GLY A 148 -10.23 9.96 -0.30
CA GLY A 148 -9.30 10.54 0.68
C GLY A 148 -9.52 10.06 2.11
N SER A 149 -10.48 9.16 2.36
CA SER A 149 -10.71 8.57 3.68
C SER A 149 -9.88 7.29 3.87
N SER A 150 -9.62 6.60 2.77
CA SER A 150 -8.78 5.41 2.69
C SER A 150 -7.80 5.54 1.54
N PHE A 151 -6.64 4.91 1.67
CA PHE A 151 -5.62 4.87 0.64
C PHE A 151 -5.21 3.41 0.41
N PRO A 152 -4.86 3.01 -0.82
CA PRO A 152 -4.35 1.68 -1.08
C PRO A 152 -2.96 1.54 -0.45
N ILE A 153 -2.72 0.40 0.20
CA ILE A 153 -1.43 0.05 0.78
C ILE A 153 -0.75 -1.07 0.01
N ASN A 154 0.56 -1.10 0.09
CA ASN A 154 1.34 -2.25 -0.31
C ASN A 154 1.22 -3.33 0.80
N SER A 155 0.35 -4.32 0.58
CA SER A 155 0.10 -5.42 1.53
C SER A 155 1.36 -6.24 1.78
N TYR A 156 2.12 -6.60 0.73
CA TYR A 156 3.39 -7.33 0.87
C TYR A 156 4.38 -6.59 1.77
N ALA A 157 4.55 -5.29 1.53
CA ALA A 157 5.42 -4.45 2.34
C ALA A 157 4.92 -4.38 3.79
N TYR A 158 3.61 -4.23 3.99
CA TYR A 158 3.00 -4.19 5.32
C TYR A 158 3.12 -5.53 6.07
N ASP A 159 2.93 -6.66 5.40
CA ASP A 159 2.97 -7.98 6.03
C ASP A 159 4.42 -8.42 6.32
N THR A 160 5.40 -8.05 5.48
CA THR A 160 6.84 -8.31 5.73
C THR A 160 7.31 -7.66 7.04
N LEU A 161 6.78 -6.50 7.37
CA LEU A 161 7.09 -5.83 8.63
C LEU A 161 6.49 -6.52 9.86
N ALA A 162 5.42 -7.29 9.70
CA ALA A 162 4.79 -8.01 10.79
C ALA A 162 5.52 -9.32 11.13
N THR A 163 6.44 -9.75 10.26
CA THR A 163 7.18 -11.01 10.41
C THR A 163 8.63 -10.83 10.84
N ASP A 164 9.14 -9.59 10.86
CA ASP A 164 10.56 -9.28 11.10
C ASP A 164 10.87 -9.10 12.61
N ASP A 165 10.52 -10.11 13.40
CA ASP A 165 10.86 -10.21 14.84
C ASP A 165 12.23 -10.87 15.09
N THR A 166 13.12 -10.98 14.10
CA THR A 166 14.34 -11.83 14.20
C THR A 166 15.69 -11.13 14.05
N ILE A 167 15.78 -9.80 14.12
CA ILE A 167 17.09 -9.13 14.15
C ILE A 167 17.15 -8.08 15.26
N GLU A 168 17.32 -8.57 16.49
CA GLU A 168 18.05 -7.84 17.52
C GLU A 168 19.53 -8.26 17.45
N PHE A 169 20.44 -7.29 17.37
CA PHE A 169 21.87 -7.47 17.64
C PHE A 169 22.16 -7.08 19.09
#